data_AF-A0A2C9CIH1-F1
#
_entry.id   AF-A0A2C9CIH1-F1
#
_cell.length_a   1.000
_cell.length_b   1.000
_cell.length_c   1.000
_cell.angle_alpha   90.00
_cell.angle_beta   90.00
_cell.angle_gamma   90.00
#
_symmetry.space_group_name_H-M   'P 1'
#
loop_
_entity.id
_entity.type
_entity.pdbx_description
1 polymer ?
#
loop_
_entity_poly.entity_id
_entity_poly.type
_entity_poly.pdbx_seq_one_letter_code
_entity_poly.pdbx_strand_id
1 'polypeptide(L)'
;MFDSVKPYQQIPFQFSLHIQASPKSKLEHISYLAEGKDDPRPELLKLLKKHLDTKGSIVAYKAYFEKDKLNKACEVFPAYGE
;
A
#
# COMPACT_ATOMS: atom_id res chain seq x y z
N MET A 1 5.85 13.19 16.23
CA MET A 1 7.13 12.50 15.92
C MET A 1 6.78 11.03 15.97
N PHE A 2 6.91 10.26 14.89
CA PHE A 2 6.50 8.85 14.91
C PHE A 2 7.58 8.03 15.61
N ASP A 3 7.24 7.30 16.67
CA ASP A 3 8.19 6.53 17.51
C ASP A 3 8.97 5.43 16.75
N SER A 4 8.63 5.15 15.49
CA SER A 4 9.24 4.09 14.69
C SER A 4 9.63 4.54 13.27
N VAL A 5 10.06 5.79 13.11
CA VAL A 5 10.60 6.29 11.85
C VAL A 5 11.99 6.88 12.05
N LYS A 6 12.94 6.44 11.21
CA LYS A 6 14.26 7.04 11.16
C LYS A 6 14.20 8.37 10.41
N PRO A 7 15.08 9.34 10.70
CA PRO A 7 15.21 10.53 9.86
C PRO A 7 15.43 10.12 8.40
N TYR A 8 14.75 10.81 7.47
CA TYR A 8 14.74 10.52 6.02
C TYR A 8 14.15 9.16 5.61
N GLN A 9 13.46 8.46 6.51
CA GLN A 9 12.75 7.25 6.15
C GLN A 9 11.63 7.57 5.16
N GLN A 10 11.59 6.84 4.05
CA GLN A 10 10.50 6.94 3.08
C GLN A 10 9.27 6.24 3.65
N ILE A 11 8.22 7.02 3.91
CA ILE A 11 6.95 6.52 4.45
C ILE A 11 5.90 6.61 3.33
N PRO A 12 5.28 5.50 2.91
CA PRO A 12 4.17 5.55 1.97
C PRO A 12 2.96 6.21 2.63
N PHE A 13 2.40 7.23 1.99
CA PHE A 13 1.24 7.99 2.49
C PHE A 13 0.09 8.05 1.46
N GLN A 14 0.29 7.52 0.26
CA GLN A 14 -0.70 7.52 -0.81
C GLN A 14 -0.60 6.23 -1.62
N PHE A 15 -1.72 5.74 -2.15
CA PHE A 15 -1.75 4.78 -3.25
C PHE A 15 -2.88 5.09 -4.24
N SER A 16 -2.75 4.54 -5.44
CA SER A 16 -3.78 4.56 -6.48
C SER A 16 -3.82 3.20 -7.16
N LEU A 17 -4.92 2.46 -6.97
CA LEU A 17 -5.16 1.15 -7.54
C LEU A 17 -6.18 1.26 -8.67
N HIS A 18 -5.88 0.58 -9.76
CA HIS A 18 -6.79 0.34 -10.86
C HIS A 18 -7.00 -1.16 -10.96
N ILE A 19 -8.20 -1.63 -10.62
CA ILE A 19 -8.52 -3.05 -10.49
C ILE A 19 -9.40 -3.46 -11.67
N GLN A 20 -8.98 -4.47 -12.41
CA GLN A 20 -9.73 -5.04 -13.50
C GLN A 20 -9.97 -6.54 -13.25
N ALA A 21 -11.20 -6.92 -12.90
CA ALA A 21 -11.53 -8.30 -12.58
C ALA A 21 -11.46 -9.26 -13.79
N SER A 22 -11.62 -8.76 -15.01
CA SER A 22 -11.51 -9.55 -16.25
C SER A 22 -11.17 -8.63 -17.43
N PRO A 23 -10.59 -9.14 -18.54
CA PRO A 23 -10.13 -8.31 -19.66
C PRO A 23 -11.18 -7.38 -20.28
N LYS A 24 -12.48 -7.71 -20.12
CA LYS A 24 -13.62 -6.92 -20.64
C LYS A 24 -14.39 -6.17 -19.54
N SER A 25 -13.97 -6.31 -18.29
CA SER A 25 -14.60 -5.65 -17.15
C SER A 25 -14.17 -4.19 -17.06
N LYS A 26 -15.05 -3.36 -16.48
CA LYS A 26 -14.71 -1.97 -16.16
C LYS A 26 -13.55 -1.93 -15.17
N LEU A 27 -12.75 -0.88 -15.30
CA LEU A 27 -11.66 -0.60 -14.38
C LEU A 27 -12.24 0.09 -13.15
N GLU A 28 -12.08 -0.51 -11.98
CA GLU A 28 -12.42 0.12 -10.72
C GLU A 28 -11.21 0.92 -10.22
N HIS A 29 -11.45 2.17 -9.84
CA HIS A 29 -10.41 3.05 -9.33
C HIS A 29 -10.58 3.23 -7.83
N ILE A 30 -9.52 2.97 -7.08
CA ILE A 30 -9.47 3.11 -5.63
C ILE A 30 -8.20 3.85 -5.27
N SER A 31 -8.31 4.97 -4.58
CA SER A 31 -7.16 5.73 -4.12
C SER A 31 -7.26 6.05 -2.64
N TYR A 32 -6.10 6.15 -2.00
CA TYR A 32 -5.98 6.60 -0.63
C TYR A 32 -4.91 7.68 -0.56
N LEU A 33 -5.18 8.73 0.19
CA LEU A 33 -4.23 9.76 0.58
C LEU A 33 -4.38 9.94 2.08
N ALA A 34 -3.30 9.76 2.82
CA ALA A 34 -3.33 9.93 4.25
C ALA A 34 -3.58 11.39 4.63
N GLU A 35 -4.54 11.60 5.53
CA GLU A 35 -4.86 12.91 6.08
C GLU A 35 -4.52 12.93 7.57
N GLY A 36 -3.88 14.00 8.04
CA GLY A 36 -3.56 14.18 9.45
C GLY A 36 -2.08 14.00 9.80
N LYS A 37 -1.82 13.76 11.09
CA LYS A 37 -0.47 13.69 11.69
C LYS A 37 -0.11 12.30 12.22
N ASP A 38 -1.01 11.33 12.05
CA ASP A 38 -0.83 9.94 12.45
C ASP A 38 -0.04 9.15 11.41
N ASP A 39 0.46 7.98 11.82
CA ASP A 39 1.28 7.15 10.94
C ASP A 39 0.40 6.58 9.83
N PRO A 40 0.66 6.89 8.55
CA PRO A 40 -0.21 6.47 7.46
C PRO A 40 -0.07 4.99 7.11
N ARG A 41 1.03 4.34 7.53
CA ARG A 41 1.37 2.95 7.17
C ARG A 41 0.30 1.94 7.60
N PRO A 42 -0.22 1.90 8.84
CA PRO A 42 -1.22 0.92 9.25
C PRO A 42 -2.51 1.01 8.42
N GLU A 43 -3.07 2.21 8.23
CA GLU A 43 -4.30 2.37 7.45
C GLU A 43 -4.06 2.10 5.96
N LEU A 44 -2.90 2.51 5.42
CA LEU A 44 -2.50 2.18 4.05
C LEU A 44 -2.41 0.66 3.83
N LEU A 45 -1.74 -0.08 4.72
CA LEU A 45 -1.59 -1.53 4.64
C LEU A 45 -2.95 -2.24 4.75
N LYS A 46 -3.80 -1.79 5.68
CA LYS A 46 -5.15 -2.32 5.87
C LYS A 46 -6.02 -2.13 4.62
N LEU A 47 -6.00 -0.95 4.00
CA LEU A 47 -6.75 -0.68 2.79
C LEU A 47 -6.21 -1.48 1.60
N LEU A 48 -4.89 -1.58 1.46
CA LEU A 48 -4.28 -2.43 0.43
C LEU A 48 -4.69 -3.90 0.60
N LYS A 49 -4.61 -4.45 1.81
CA LYS A 49 -5.02 -5.84 2.10
C LYS A 49 -6.52 -6.08 1.86
N LYS A 50 -7.35 -5.05 2.04
CA LYS A 50 -8.79 -5.12 1.76
C LYS A 50 -9.11 -5.17 0.26
N HIS A 51 -8.30 -4.52 -0.57
CA HIS A 51 -8.58 -4.33 -2.00
C HIS A 51 -7.74 -5.21 -2.93
N LEU A 52 -6.57 -5.64 -2.47
CA LEU A 52 -5.74 -6.62 -3.19
C LEU A 52 -6.27 -8.02 -2.88
N ASP A 53 -6.74 -8.70 -3.91
CA ASP A 53 -7.10 -10.11 -3.81
C ASP A 53 -5.83 -10.99 -3.78
N THR A 54 -5.97 -12.22 -3.28
CA THR A 54 -4.90 -13.23 -3.29
C THR A 54 -4.54 -13.74 -4.68
N LYS A 55 -5.37 -13.45 -5.69
CA LYS A 55 -5.18 -13.91 -7.07
C LYS A 55 -5.16 -12.74 -8.05
N GLY A 56 -4.19 -12.77 -8.95
CA GLY A 56 -4.08 -11.82 -10.05
C GLY A 56 -2.64 -11.44 -10.34
N SER A 57 -2.48 -10.47 -11.24
CA SER A 57 -1.20 -9.87 -11.58
C SER A 57 -1.23 -8.39 -11.19
N ILE A 58 -0.21 -7.95 -10.45
CA ILE A 58 -0.03 -6.54 -10.12
C ILE A 58 0.97 -5.94 -11.10
N VAL A 59 0.59 -4.86 -11.75
CA VAL A 59 1.46 -4.10 -12.65
C VAL A 59 1.70 -2.73 -12.02
N ALA A 60 2.97 -2.40 -11.83
CA ALA A 60 3.40 -1.14 -11.24
C ALA A 60 4.65 -0.63 -11.99
N TYR A 61 4.71 0.68 -12.22
CA TYR A 61 5.80 1.30 -12.99
C TYR A 61 7.17 1.04 -12.37
N LYS A 62 7.26 1.15 -11.04
CA LYS A 62 8.48 0.86 -10.28
C LYS A 62 8.20 -0.21 -9.22
N ALA A 63 7.68 -1.37 -9.66
CA ALA A 63 7.22 -2.46 -8.80
C ALA A 63 8.20 -2.85 -7.68
N TYR A 64 9.51 -2.91 -7.97
CA TYR A 64 10.52 -3.22 -6.95
C TYR A 64 10.54 -2.21 -5.81
N PHE A 65 10.44 -0.92 -6.12
CA PHE A 65 10.45 0.14 -5.11
C PHE A 65 9.20 0.12 -4.25
N GLU A 66 8.03 0.00 -4.87
CA GLU A 66 6.75 -0.07 -4.15
C GLU A 66 6.70 -1.29 -3.24
N LYS A 67 7.14 -2.46 -3.75
CA LYS A 67 7.25 -3.68 -2.96
C LYS A 67 8.23 -3.53 -1.78
N ASP A 68 9.39 -2.89 -1.97
CA ASP A 68 10.34 -2.58 -0.89
C ASP A 68 9.68 -1.75 0.22
N LYS A 69 8.86 -0.75 -0.13
CA LYS A 69 8.18 0.10 0.87
C LYS A 69 7.09 -0.64 1.62
N LEU A 70 6.32 -1.47 0.93
CA LEU A 70 5.29 -2.29 1.58
C LEU A 70 5.93 -3.31 2.52
N ASN A 71 6.98 -4.01 2.07
CA ASN A 71 7.70 -4.95 2.93
C ASN A 71 8.25 -4.28 4.19
N LYS A 72 8.91 -3.12 4.05
CA LYS A 72 9.41 -2.33 5.19
C LYS A 72 8.31 -1.85 6.13
N ALA A 73 7.12 -1.56 5.60
CA ALA A 73 5.98 -1.22 6.42
C ALA A 73 5.46 -2.46 7.18
N CYS A 74 5.41 -3.64 6.55
CA CYS A 74 5.05 -4.90 7.20
C CYS A 74 6.08 -5.35 8.25
N GLU A 75 7.37 -5.06 8.07
CA GLU A 75 8.40 -5.32 9.09
C GLU A 75 8.13 -4.54 10.39
N VAL A 76 7.56 -3.33 10.29
CA VAL A 76 7.18 -2.49 11.44
C VAL A 76 5.79 -2.88 11.98
N PHE A 77 4.88 -3.29 11.09
CA PHE A 77 3.52 -3.71 11.44
C PHE A 77 3.28 -5.16 10.98
N PRO A 78 3.83 -6.16 11.71
CA PRO A 78 3.82 -7.56 11.29
C PRO A 78 2.41 -8.15 11.13
N ALA A 79 1.39 -7.57 11.75
CA ALA A 79 -0.02 -7.95 11.59
C ALA A 79 -0.53 -7.90 10.13
N TYR A 80 0.20 -7.22 9.23
CA TYR A 80 -0.15 -7.09 7.81
C TYR A 80 0.78 -7.87 6.87
N GLY A 81 1.72 -8.66 7.39
CA GLY A 81 2.78 -9.34 6.62
C GLY A 81 2.42 -10.67 5.95
N GLU A 82 1.14 -11.06 5.96
CA GLU A 82 0.61 -12.30 5.37
C GLU A 82 -0.31 -12.02 4.17
#